data_AF-A0A1B1NUG8-F1
#
_entry.id   AF-A0A1B1NUG8-F1
#
_cell.length_a   1.000
_cell.length_b   1.000
_cell.length_c   1.000
_cell.angle_alpha   90.00
_cell.angle_beta   90.00
_cell.angle_gamma   90.00
#
_symmetry.space_group_name_H-M   'P 1'
#
loop_
_entity.id
_entity.type
_entity.pdbx_description
1 polymer ?
#
loop_
_entity_poly.entity_id
_entity_poly.type
_entity_poly.pdbx_seq_one_letter_code
_entity_poly.pdbx_strand_id
1 'polypeptide(L)'
;MNKAILLAVITACVGVSLFVSVFSIGANIPVYQWPIEALHGLAFTFAWGLGFPKYLAYFAGIVILGAVTFACYVIGQKFAKLIWRE
;
A
#
# COMPACT_ATOMS: atom_id res chain seq x y z
N MET A 1 -3.15 7.63 -23.03
CA MET A 1 -2.84 6.61 -22.00
C MET A 1 -3.81 5.45 -22.19
N ASN A 2 -3.34 4.21 -22.20
CA ASN A 2 -4.21 3.06 -22.49
C ASN A 2 -5.26 2.92 -21.36
N LYS A 3 -6.55 2.71 -21.69
CA LYS A 3 -7.65 2.70 -20.69
C LYS A 3 -7.42 1.65 -19.60
N ALA A 4 -6.79 0.53 -19.97
CA ALA A 4 -6.40 -0.52 -19.04
C ALA A 4 -5.30 -0.08 -18.04
N ILE A 5 -4.33 0.74 -18.48
CA ILE A 5 -3.28 1.27 -17.60
C ILE A 5 -3.87 2.30 -16.64
N LEU A 6 -4.76 3.17 -17.14
CA LEU A 6 -5.48 4.13 -16.29
C LEU A 6 -6.23 3.40 -15.15
N LEU A 7 -6.98 2.35 -15.47
CA LEU A 7 -7.69 1.57 -14.46
C LEU A 7 -6.75 0.92 -13.46
N ALA A 8 -5.66 0.31 -13.92
CA ALA A 8 -4.69 -0.32 -13.04
C ALA A 8 -4.01 0.68 -12.07
N VAL A 9 -3.75 1.90 -12.55
CA VAL A 9 -3.21 2.98 -11.71
C VAL A 9 -4.25 3.44 -10.68
N ILE A 10 -5.52 3.63 -11.09
CA ILE A 10 -6.59 4.04 -10.17
C ILE A 10 -6.79 3.00 -9.07
N THR A 11 -6.85 1.71 -9.41
CA THR A 11 -6.99 0.64 -8.43
C THR A 11 -5.78 0.53 -7.52
N ALA A 12 -4.56 0.79 -8.02
CA ALA A 12 -3.36 0.84 -7.20
C ALA A 12 -3.41 2.01 -6.20
N CYS A 13 -3.77 3.22 -6.65
CA CYS A 13 -3.93 4.38 -5.78
C CYS A 13 -4.98 4.13 -4.68
N VAL A 14 -6.16 3.63 -5.06
CA VAL A 14 -7.22 3.32 -4.09
C VAL A 14 -6.78 2.22 -3.11
N GLY A 15 -6.15 1.16 -3.62
CA GLY A 15 -5.66 0.06 -2.79
C GLY A 15 -4.62 0.48 -1.76
N VAL A 16 -3.66 1.30 -2.16
CA VAL A 16 -2.64 1.84 -1.24
C VAL A 16 -3.26 2.82 -0.25
N SER A 17 -4.17 3.70 -0.68
CA SER A 17 -4.86 4.61 0.23
C SER A 17 -5.70 3.87 1.27
N LEU A 18 -6.40 2.81 0.88
CA LEU A 18 -7.14 1.95 1.80
C LEU A 18 -6.19 1.26 2.79
N PHE A 19 -5.09 0.70 2.30
CA PHE A 19 -4.10 0.06 3.16
C PHE A 19 -3.52 1.04 4.19
N VAL A 20 -3.12 2.24 3.76
CA VAL A 20 -2.64 3.30 4.66
C VAL A 20 -3.72 3.69 5.67
N SER A 21 -4.99 3.81 5.24
CA SER A 21 -6.09 4.17 6.14
C SER A 21 -6.29 3.15 7.27
N VAL A 22 -6.08 1.85 7.03
CA VAL A 22 -6.18 0.82 8.08
C VAL A 22 -5.21 1.09 9.23
N PHE A 23 -4.02 1.62 8.94
CA PHE A 23 -3.03 1.95 9.96
C PHE A 23 -3.22 3.35 10.57
N SER A 24 -3.96 4.26 9.92
CA SER A 24 -4.04 5.67 10.32
C SER A 24 -5.44 6.17 10.69
N ILE A 25 -6.50 5.37 10.54
CA ILE A 25 -7.90 5.80 10.77
C ILE A 25 -8.18 6.27 12.21
N GLY A 26 -7.42 5.75 13.19
CA GLY A 26 -7.51 6.18 14.60
C GLY A 26 -6.55 7.31 14.97
N ALA A 27 -5.70 7.75 14.04
CA ALA A 27 -4.68 8.76 14.33
C ALA A 27 -5.28 10.17 14.16
N ASN A 28 -5.19 11.00 15.21
CA ASN A 28 -5.62 12.41 15.17
C ASN A 28 -4.54 13.29 14.53
N ILE A 29 -4.17 12.94 13.29
CA ILE A 29 -3.16 13.64 12.50
C ILE A 29 -3.71 13.95 11.11
N PRO A 30 -3.20 15.02 10.45
CA PRO A 30 -3.59 15.36 9.09
C PRO A 30 -3.39 14.23 8.09
N VAL A 31 -4.30 14.11 7.10
CA VAL A 31 -4.31 13.04 6.08
C VAL A 31 -3.00 12.93 5.31
N TYR A 32 -2.32 14.05 5.05
CA TYR A 32 -1.03 14.03 4.33
C TYR A 32 0.10 13.37 5.13
N GLN A 33 -0.05 13.19 6.44
CA GLN A 33 0.90 12.49 7.32
C GLN A 33 0.56 11.00 7.50
N TRP A 34 -0.58 10.53 7.01
CA TRP A 34 -0.96 9.12 7.14
C TRP A 34 0.01 8.15 6.47
N PRO A 35 0.64 8.46 5.30
CA PRO A 35 1.59 7.53 4.69
C PRO A 35 2.82 7.27 5.58
N ILE A 36 3.34 8.30 6.25
CA ILE A 36 4.49 8.15 7.13
C ILE A 36 4.09 7.43 8.43
N GLU A 37 2.88 7.69 8.93
CA GLU A 37 2.36 7.02 10.12
C GLU A 37 2.12 5.53 9.86
N ALA A 38 1.57 5.16 8.70
CA ALA A 38 1.40 3.77 8.30
C ALA A 38 2.75 3.03 8.20
N LEU A 39 3.80 3.71 7.69
CA LEU A 39 5.15 3.14 7.67
C LEU A 39 5.67 2.89 9.09
N HIS A 40 5.44 3.82 10.02
CA HIS A 40 5.81 3.64 11.43
C HIS A 40 5.04 2.50 12.09
N GLY A 41 3.74 2.38 11.83
CA GLY A 41 2.92 1.27 12.32
C GLY A 41 3.39 -0.10 11.80
N LEU A 42 3.78 -0.18 10.52
CA LEU A 42 4.38 -1.38 9.95
C LEU A 42 5.73 -1.70 10.59
N ALA A 43 6.62 -0.72 10.70
CA ALA A 43 7.92 -0.89 11.33
C ALA A 43 7.76 -1.34 12.79
N PHE A 44 6.81 -0.77 13.53
CA PHE A 44 6.46 -1.22 14.88
C PHE A 44 5.99 -2.68 14.88
N THR A 45 5.10 -3.05 13.96
CA THR A 45 4.57 -4.41 13.85
C THR A 45 5.67 -5.43 13.57
N PHE A 46 6.65 -5.10 12.72
CA PHE A 46 7.80 -5.97 12.45
C PHE A 46 8.83 -6.00 13.58
N ALA A 47 9.12 -4.85 14.19
CA ALA A 47 10.05 -4.78 15.32
C ALA A 47 9.50 -5.54 16.53
N TRP A 48 8.21 -5.35 16.85
CA TRP A 48 7.56 -6.01 17.98
C TRP A 48 7.19 -7.46 17.67
N GLY A 49 6.63 -7.75 16.49
CA GLY A 49 6.12 -9.07 16.13
C GLY A 49 7.19 -10.06 15.67
N LEU A 50 8.26 -9.60 14.99
CA LEU A 50 9.35 -10.46 14.49
C LEU A 50 10.69 -10.21 15.20
N GLY A 51 10.75 -9.25 16.14
CA GLY A 51 11.99 -8.90 16.83
C GLY A 51 13.01 -8.20 15.93
N PHE A 52 12.58 -7.59 14.82
CA PHE A 52 13.51 -6.96 13.88
C PHE A 52 14.21 -5.74 14.48
N PRO A 53 15.52 -5.56 14.23
CA PRO A 53 16.19 -4.31 14.56
C PRO A 53 15.58 -3.16 13.75
N LYS A 54 15.63 -1.95 14.30
CA LYS A 54 14.95 -0.76 13.73
C LYS A 54 15.16 -0.63 12.21
N TYR A 55 16.40 -0.72 11.74
CA TYR A 55 16.69 -0.61 10.31
C TYR A 55 15.95 -1.65 9.45
N LEU A 56 15.95 -2.92 9.88
CA LEU A 56 15.32 -4.02 9.15
C LEU A 56 13.79 -3.91 9.18
N ALA A 57 13.22 -3.43 10.28
CA ALA A 57 11.78 -3.23 10.41
C ALA A 57 11.25 -2.15 9.46
N TYR A 58 11.97 -1.02 9.33
CA TYR A 58 11.63 0.02 8.35
C TYR A 58 11.82 -0.47 6.91
N PHE A 59 12.90 -1.20 6.64
CA PHE A 59 13.12 -1.80 5.33
C PHE A 59 11.99 -2.75 4.94
N ALA A 60 11.59 -3.65 5.85
CA ALA A 60 10.45 -4.54 5.65
C ALA A 60 9.14 -3.77 5.42
N GLY A 61 8.90 -2.69 6.18
CA GLY A 61 7.73 -1.83 5.98
C GLY A 61 7.66 -1.22 4.57
N ILE A 62 8.78 -0.71 4.05
CA ILE A 62 8.88 -0.17 2.68
C ILE A 62 8.62 -1.27 1.64
N VAL A 63 9.22 -2.44 1.83
CA VAL A 63 9.03 -3.60 0.93
C VAL A 63 7.56 -4.01 0.89
N ILE A 64 6.87 -4.02 2.03
CA ILE A 64 5.45 -4.38 2.11
C ILE A 64 4.57 -3.33 1.44
N LEU A 65 4.80 -2.03 1.65
CA LEU A 65 4.06 -0.99 0.94
C LEU A 65 4.25 -1.09 -0.58
N GLY A 66 5.48 -1.36 -1.04
CA GLY A 66 5.76 -1.63 -2.45
C GLY A 66 5.03 -2.87 -2.97
N ALA A 67 5.05 -3.97 -2.21
CA ALA A 67 4.36 -5.21 -2.56
C ALA A 67 2.85 -5.03 -2.64
N VAL A 68 2.23 -4.30 -1.71
CA VAL A 68 0.80 -3.98 -1.72
C VAL A 68 0.46 -3.12 -2.93
N THR A 69 1.26 -2.09 -3.22
CA THR A 69 1.08 -1.25 -4.41
C THR A 69 1.12 -2.07 -5.70
N PHE A 70 2.12 -2.95 -5.81
CA PHE A 70 2.28 -3.82 -6.97
C PHE A 70 1.14 -4.84 -7.08
N ALA A 71 0.72 -5.46 -5.97
CA ALA A 71 -0.39 -6.39 -5.95
C ALA A 71 -1.69 -5.71 -6.40
N CYS A 72 -2.01 -4.53 -5.88
CA CYS A 72 -3.19 -3.76 -6.30
C CYS A 72 -3.12 -3.34 -7.78
N TYR A 73 -1.93 -3.01 -8.28
CA TYR A 73 -1.72 -2.71 -9.70
C TYR A 73 -1.97 -3.94 -10.59
N VAL A 74 -1.42 -5.11 -10.24
CA VAL A 74 -1.61 -6.36 -10.98
C VAL A 74 -3.08 -6.80 -10.95
N ILE A 75 -3.74 -6.68 -9.80
CA ILE A 75 -5.18 -6.93 -9.66
C ILE A 75 -5.96 -5.99 -10.59
N GLY A 76 -5.63 -4.70 -10.58
CA GLY A 76 -6.20 -3.69 -11.48
C GLY A 76 -6.05 -4.03 -12.96
N GLN A 77 -4.86 -4.47 -13.36
CA GLN A 77 -4.62 -4.92 -14.74
C GLN A 77 -5.45 -6.16 -15.08
N LYS A 78 -5.58 -7.13 -14.17
CA LYS A 78 -6.42 -8.32 -14.39
C LYS A 78 -7.90 -7.94 -14.53
N PHE A 79 -8.41 -7.05 -13.68
CA PHE A 79 -9.76 -6.52 -13.81
C PHE A 79 -9.95 -5.75 -15.11
N ALA A 80 -8.99 -4.92 -15.51
CA ALA A 80 -9.06 -4.18 -16.76
C ALA A 80 -9.11 -5.12 -17.97
N LYS A 81 -8.30 -6.19 -17.99
CA LYS A 81 -8.35 -7.22 -19.04
C LYS A 81 -9.68 -7.98 -19.06
N LEU A 82 -10.22 -8.31 -17.89
CA LEU A 82 -11.52 -8.98 -17.77
C LEU A 82 -12.67 -8.10 -18.30
N ILE A 83 -12.64 -6.80 -17.99
CA ILE A 83 -13.65 -5.82 -18.41
C ILE A 83 -13.54 -5.53 -19.90
N TRP A 84 -12.32 -5.35 -20.42
CA TRP A 84 -12.11 -4.99 -21.82
C TRP A 84 -12.03 -6.16 -22.80
N ARG A 85 -12.04 -7.41 -22.31
CA ARG A 85 -12.12 -8.66 -23.07
C ARG A 85 -11.44 -8.57 -24.46
N GLU A 86 -10.12 -8.41 -24.45
CA GLU A 86 -9.29 -8.89 -25.56
C GLU A 86 -9.03 -10.38 -25.38
#